data_AF-A0A1Y2QDA7-F1
#
_entry.id   AF-A0A1Y2QDA7-F1
#
_cell.length_a   1.000
_cell.length_b   1.000
_cell.length_c   1.000
_cell.angle_alpha   90.00
_cell.angle_beta   90.00
_cell.angle_gamma   90.00
#
_symmetry.space_group_name_H-M   'P 1'
#
loop_
_entity.id
_entity.type
_entity.pdbx_description
1 polymer ?
#
loop_
_entity_poly.entity_id
_entity_poly.type
_entity_poly.pdbx_seq_one_letter_code
_entity_poly.pdbx_strand_id
1 'polypeptide(L)'
;MNPNPTTASTLQSAPEPWWRVKAMWLVVGGPLVVVLGCIVTVTLAIRHPDPVLDKAAYERDLADARALSGPEREAALIKLQPAHQARNHAASPVVPQDR
;
A
#
# COMPACT_ATOMS: atom_id res chain seq x y z
N MET A 1 77.42 -15.54 16.52
CA MET A 1 76.65 -14.79 17.54
C MET A 1 75.61 -13.97 16.77
N ASN A 2 74.44 -14.52 16.48
CA ASN A 2 73.40 -13.82 15.72
C ASN A 2 72.23 -13.52 16.65
N PRO A 3 71.82 -12.25 16.84
CA PRO A 3 70.64 -11.94 17.64
C PRO A 3 69.38 -12.36 16.87
N ASN A 4 68.55 -13.16 17.52
CA ASN A 4 67.24 -13.58 17.05
C ASN A 4 66.34 -12.32 16.94
N PRO A 5 65.56 -12.11 15.86
CA PRO A 5 64.64 -10.99 15.78
C PRO A 5 63.54 -11.17 16.84
N THR A 6 63.61 -10.35 17.88
CA THR A 6 62.58 -10.18 18.91
C THR A 6 61.22 -10.04 18.23
N THR A 7 60.32 -10.95 18.57
CA THR A 7 58.92 -10.99 18.14
C THR A 7 58.25 -9.66 18.48
N ALA A 8 58.02 -8.81 17.48
CA ALA A 8 57.22 -7.62 17.65
C ALA A 8 55.78 -8.06 17.93
N SER A 9 55.34 -7.94 19.18
CA SER A 9 53.92 -8.09 19.52
C SER A 9 53.15 -6.93 18.89
N THR A 10 52.50 -7.18 17.75
CA THR A 10 51.44 -6.32 17.25
C THR A 10 50.33 -6.33 18.29
N LEU A 11 50.08 -5.18 18.93
CA LEU A 11 48.91 -5.00 19.78
C LEU A 11 47.68 -5.24 18.91
N GLN A 12 47.14 -6.45 18.97
CA GLN A 12 45.91 -6.81 18.30
C GLN A 12 44.80 -6.00 18.98
N SER A 13 44.42 -4.87 18.37
CA SER A 13 43.28 -4.09 18.81
C SER A 13 42.06 -5.02 18.91
N ALA A 14 41.46 -5.10 20.09
CA ALA A 14 40.24 -5.87 20.28
C ALA A 14 39.18 -5.37 19.28
N PRO A 15 38.42 -6.27 18.63
CA PRO A 15 37.42 -5.87 17.64
C PRO A 15 36.40 -4.93 18.28
N GLU A 16 36.14 -3.81 17.60
CA GLU A 16 35.16 -2.84 18.09
C GLU A 16 33.75 -3.47 18.10
N PRO A 17 32.99 -3.34 19.20
CA PRO A 17 31.62 -3.82 19.24
C PRO A 17 30.77 -3.20 18.13
N TRP A 18 30.10 -4.03 17.33
CA TRP A 18 29.34 -3.65 16.13
C TRP A 18 28.39 -2.47 16.36
N TRP A 19 27.69 -2.43 17.50
CA TRP A 19 26.73 -1.38 17.88
C TRP A 19 27.27 0.06 17.97
N ARG A 20 28.59 0.25 18.00
CA ARG A 20 29.25 1.56 18.03
C ARG A 20 29.49 2.10 16.63
N VAL A 21 29.45 1.24 15.61
CA VAL A 21 29.69 1.60 14.22
C VAL A 21 28.47 2.32 13.66
N LYS A 22 28.60 3.61 13.33
CA LYS A 22 27.48 4.44 12.80
C LYS A 22 26.81 3.82 11.56
N ALA A 23 27.60 3.22 10.67
CA ALA A 23 27.10 2.60 9.44
C ALA A 23 26.12 1.44 9.71
N MET A 24 26.29 0.71 10.81
CA MET A 24 25.41 -0.38 11.20
C MET A 24 23.96 0.08 11.42
N TRP A 25 23.79 1.28 11.99
CA TRP A 25 22.47 1.86 12.21
C TRP A 25 21.77 2.24 10.91
N LEU A 26 22.49 2.51 9.82
CA LEU A 26 21.87 2.70 8.51
C LEU A 26 21.34 1.37 7.96
N VAL A 27 22.08 0.28 8.16
CA VAL A 27 21.69 -1.08 7.72
C VAL A 27 20.48 -1.59 8.48
N VAL A 28 20.41 -1.38 9.80
CA VAL A 28 19.28 -1.81 10.64
C VAL A 28 18.13 -0.80 10.59
N GLY A 29 18.45 0.49 10.53
CA GLY A 29 17.49 1.59 10.58
C GLY A 29 16.57 1.62 9.36
N GLY A 30 17.10 1.40 8.15
CA GLY A 30 16.29 1.34 6.93
C GLY A 30 15.15 0.31 7.02
N PRO A 31 15.46 -0.97 7.26
CA PRO A 31 14.45 -2.01 7.49
C PRO A 31 13.52 -1.70 8.66
N LEU A 32 14.03 -1.16 9.76
CA LEU A 32 13.20 -0.82 10.93
C LEU A 32 12.16 0.25 10.60
N VAL A 33 12.53 1.27 9.82
CA VAL A 33 11.61 2.32 9.36
C VAL A 33 10.52 1.74 8.44
N VAL A 34 10.88 0.81 7.55
CA VAL A 34 9.89 0.13 6.69
C VAL A 34 8.91 -0.69 7.52
N VAL A 35 9.39 -1.45 8.51
CA VAL A 35 8.53 -2.23 9.41
C VAL A 35 7.55 -1.32 10.17
N LEU A 36 8.04 -0.20 10.70
CA LEU A 36 7.20 0.83 11.31
C LEU A 36 6.14 1.36 10.34
N GLY A 37 6.53 1.67 9.10
CA GLY A 37 5.61 2.09 8.04
C GLY A 37 4.51 1.05 7.79
N CYS A 38 4.86 -0.22 7.67
CA CYS A 38 3.89 -1.31 7.50
C CYS A 38 2.91 -1.40 8.67
N ILE A 39 3.40 -1.31 9.91
CA ILE A 39 2.54 -1.33 11.11
C ILE A 39 1.56 -0.15 11.08
N VAL A 40 2.02 1.05 10.73
CA VAL A 40 1.18 2.25 10.61
C VAL A 40 0.10 2.03 9.55
N THR A 41 0.45 1.52 8.37
CA THR A 41 -0.51 1.24 7.29
C THR A 41 -1.55 0.21 7.71
N VAL A 42 -1.13 -0.91 8.33
CA VAL A 42 -2.06 -1.94 8.82
C VAL A 42 -2.99 -1.37 9.90
N THR A 43 -2.44 -0.56 10.80
CA THR A 43 -3.23 0.09 11.86
C THR A 43 -4.31 1.00 11.27
N LEU A 44 -3.97 1.78 10.24
CA LEU A 44 -4.93 2.62 9.53
C LEU A 44 -6.02 1.77 8.86
N ALA A 45 -5.64 0.70 8.17
CA ALA A 45 -6.56 -0.19 7.47
C ALA A 45 -7.55 -0.88 8.41
N ILE A 46 -7.12 -1.29 9.61
CA ILE A 46 -8.00 -1.94 10.60
C ILE A 46 -8.94 -0.92 11.27
N ARG A 47 -8.46 0.31 11.54
CA ARG A 47 -9.27 1.34 12.22
C ARG A 47 -10.26 2.04 11.29
N HIS A 48 -9.91 2.14 10.00
CA HIS A 48 -10.72 2.79 8.98
C HIS A 48 -10.90 1.84 7.79
N PRO A 49 -11.60 0.71 7.97
CA PRO A 49 -11.90 -0.18 6.87
C PRO A 49 -12.82 0.55 5.88
N ASP A 50 -12.53 0.42 4.59
CA ASP A 50 -13.43 0.87 3.54
C ASP A 50 -14.71 0.02 3.63
N PRO A 51 -15.90 0.63 3.83
CA PRO A 51 -17.14 -0.13 3.97
C PRO A 51 -17.39 -1.01 2.73
N VAL A 52 -17.75 -2.27 2.98
CA VAL A 52 -18.16 -3.16 1.90
C VAL A 52 -19.45 -2.64 1.27
N LEU A 53 -19.51 -2.62 -0.07
CA LEU A 53 -20.71 -2.23 -0.80
C LEU A 53 -21.88 -3.13 -0.39
N ASP A 54 -22.92 -2.54 0.20
CA ASP A 54 -24.15 -3.26 0.52
C ASP A 54 -24.89 -3.59 -0.77
N LYS A 55 -25.00 -4.89 -1.07
CA LYS A 55 -25.70 -5.38 -2.27
C LYS A 55 -27.17 -4.95 -2.28
N ALA A 56 -27.83 -4.93 -1.12
CA ALA A 56 -29.23 -4.53 -1.04
C ALA A 56 -29.40 -3.01 -1.23
N ALA A 57 -28.42 -2.20 -0.81
CA ALA A 57 -28.40 -0.78 -1.16
C ALA A 57 -28.16 -0.57 -2.65
N TYR A 58 -27.17 -1.27 -3.23
CA TYR A 58 -26.88 -1.19 -4.66
C TYR A 58 -28.07 -1.62 -5.54
N GLU A 59 -28.75 -2.71 -5.21
CA GLU A 59 -29.93 -3.18 -5.94
C GLU A 59 -31.10 -2.19 -5.85
N ARG A 60 -31.28 -1.53 -4.69
CA ARG A 60 -32.28 -0.46 -4.53
C ARG A 60 -31.94 0.74 -5.41
N ASP A 61 -30.70 1.23 -5.34
CA ASP A 61 -30.26 2.37 -6.15
C ASP A 61 -30.38 2.06 -7.65
N LEU A 62 -30.12 0.81 -8.06
CA LEU A 62 -30.28 0.36 -9.44
C LEU A 62 -31.76 0.29 -9.86
N ALA A 63 -32.65 -0.19 -8.99
CA ALA A 63 -34.08 -0.23 -9.25
C ALA A 63 -34.64 1.19 -9.36
N ASP A 64 -34.23 2.10 -8.48
CA ASP A 64 -34.60 3.50 -8.51
C ASP A 64 -34.11 4.14 -9.82
N ALA A 65 -32.84 3.94 -10.18
CA ALA A 65 -32.29 4.44 -11.45
C ALA A 65 -33.06 3.94 -12.68
N ARG A 66 -33.54 2.68 -12.67
CA ARG A 66 -34.36 2.11 -13.76
C ARG A 66 -35.80 2.65 -13.80
N ALA A 67 -36.33 3.09 -12.66
CA ALA A 67 -37.67 3.66 -12.56
C ALA A 67 -37.74 5.10 -13.11
N LEU A 68 -36.61 5.81 -13.19
CA LEU A 68 -36.52 7.11 -13.87
C LEU A 68 -36.69 6.95 -15.40
N SER A 69 -36.96 8.08 -16.07
CA SER A 69 -37.13 8.12 -17.52
C SER A 69 -36.22 9.17 -18.18
N GLY A 70 -35.82 8.90 -19.42
CA GLY A 70 -35.07 9.87 -20.22
C GLY A 70 -33.65 10.15 -19.69
N PRO A 71 -33.13 11.37 -19.88
CA PRO A 71 -31.75 11.72 -19.53
C PRO A 71 -31.39 11.50 -18.06
N GLU A 72 -32.38 11.58 -17.16
CA GLU A 72 -32.18 11.39 -15.72
C GLU A 72 -31.87 9.92 -15.37
N ARG A 73 -32.51 8.96 -16.05
CA ARG A 73 -32.20 7.53 -15.93
C ARG A 73 -30.77 7.24 -16.39
N GLU A 74 -30.36 7.80 -17.52
CA GLU A 74 -29.00 7.60 -18.04
C GLU A 74 -27.96 8.14 -17.05
N ALA A 75 -28.14 9.36 -16.55
CA ALA A 75 -27.24 9.96 -15.56
C ALA A 75 -27.15 9.15 -14.26
N ALA A 76 -28.27 8.58 -13.79
CA ALA A 76 -28.30 7.73 -12.60
C ALA A 76 -27.56 6.40 -12.83
N LEU A 77 -27.79 5.73 -13.96
CA LEU A 77 -27.12 4.47 -14.31
C LEU A 77 -25.62 4.65 -14.53
N ILE A 78 -25.20 5.80 -15.07
CA ILE A 78 -23.80 6.16 -15.26
C ILE A 78 -23.05 6.25 -13.92
N LYS A 79 -23.69 6.74 -12.86
CA LYS A 79 -23.10 6.82 -11.50
C LYS A 79 -22.90 5.44 -10.86
N LEU A 80 -23.71 4.45 -11.24
CA LEU A 80 -23.65 3.08 -10.74
C LEU A 80 -22.71 2.18 -11.57
N GLN A 81 -21.95 2.74 -12.51
CA GLN A 81 -21.02 1.98 -13.34
C GLN A 81 -19.88 1.35 -12.52
N PRO A 82 -19.43 0.15 -12.91
CA PRO A 82 -18.34 -0.52 -12.23
C PRO A 82 -17.04 0.28 -12.35
N ALA A 83 -16.22 0.22 -11.28
CA ALA A 83 -15.01 1.04 -11.15
C ALA A 83 -14.02 0.92 -12.32
N HIS A 84 -13.97 -0.24 -12.98
CA HIS A 84 -13.11 -0.44 -14.17
C HIS A 84 -13.59 0.32 -15.41
N GLN A 85 -14.91 0.51 -15.56
CA GLN A 85 -15.49 1.29 -16.67
C GLN A 85 -15.43 2.79 -16.38
N ALA A 86 -15.74 3.19 -15.14
CA ALA A 86 -15.72 4.60 -14.73
C ALA A 86 -14.33 5.26 -14.81
N ARG A 87 -13.25 4.48 -14.66
CA ARG A 87 -11.86 4.97 -14.69
C ARG A 87 -11.21 4.96 -16.07
N ASN A 88 -11.91 4.52 -17.11
CA ASN A 88 -11.31 4.34 -18.42
C ASN A 88 -11.78 5.45 -19.39
N HIS A 89 -10.88 6.37 -19.75
CA HIS A 89 -11.18 7.43 -20.73
C HIS A 89 -11.49 6.92 -22.14
N ALA A 90 -11.12 5.67 -22.46
CA ALA A 90 -11.47 5.02 -23.71
C ALA A 90 -12.84 4.33 -23.67
N ALA A 91 -13.44 4.16 -22.49
CA ALA A 91 -14.77 3.61 -22.34
C ALA A 91 -15.79 4.76 -22.26
N SER A 92 -16.62 4.92 -23.28
CA SER A 92 -17.81 5.77 -23.17
C SER A 92 -18.77 5.13 -22.16
N PRO A 93 -19.49 5.90 -21.32
CA PRO A 93 -20.48 5.36 -20.40
C PRO A 93 -21.50 4.50 -21.16
N VAL A 94 -21.52 3.20 -20.88
CA VAL A 94 -22.46 2.25 -21.49
C VAL A 94 -23.60 2.02 -20.53
N VAL A 95 -24.75 2.65 -20.80
CA VAL A 95 -26.00 2.30 -20.15
C VAL A 95 -26.40 0.90 -20.65
N PRO A 96 -26.62 -0.09 -19.77
CA PRO A 96 -27.13 -1.40 -20.21
C PRO A 96 -28.44 -1.22 -20.96
N GLN A 97 -28.45 -1.59 -22.24
CA GLN A 97 -29.69 -1.63 -23.01
C GLN A 97 -30.41 -2.94 -22.70
N ASP A 98 -31.66 -2.85 -22.26
CA ASP A 98 -32.52 -3.99 -22.05
C ASP A 98 -32.64 -4.74 -23.40
N ARG A 99 -32.22 -6.01 -23.43
CA ARG A 99 -32.23 -6.84 -24.63
C ARG A 99 -33.50 -7.67 -24.72
#